data_AF-A8FFG4-F1
#
_entry.id   AF-A8FFG4-F1
#
_cell.length_a   1.000
_cell.length_b   1.000
_cell.length_c   1.000
_cell.angle_alpha   90.00
_cell.angle_beta   90.00
_cell.angle_gamma   90.00
#
_symmetry.space_group_name_H-M   'P 1'
#
loop_
_entity.id
_entity.type
_entity.pdbx_description
1 polymer ?
#
loop_
_entity_poly.entity_id
_entity_poly.type
_entity_poly.pdbx_seq_one_letter_code
_entity_poly.pdbx_strand_id
1 'polypeptide(L)' 'MPPLLRELQEMQAKRFAYKFCIPTFMLRKIKAIQPYNNFTNEIASLFNVTYEFATERSMTLNLCHMS' A
#
# COMPACT_ATOMS: atom_id res chain seq x y z
N MET A 1 10.84 -0.94 -26.39
CA MET A 1 11.38 -0.80 -25.03
C MET A 1 11.91 -2.15 -24.58
N PRO A 2 13.14 -2.26 -24.07
CA PRO A 2 13.67 -3.54 -23.57
C PRO A 2 12.72 -4.17 -22.53
N PRO A 3 12.47 -5.50 -22.57
CA PRO A 3 11.52 -6.15 -21.67
C PRO A 3 11.80 -5.87 -20.18
N LEU A 4 13.07 -5.95 -19.78
CA LEU A 4 13.50 -5.65 -18.42
C LEU A 4 13.19 -4.19 -18.02
N LEU A 5 13.37 -3.23 -18.94
CA LEU A 5 13.04 -1.83 -18.68
C LEU A 5 11.53 -1.62 -18.50
N ARG A 6 10.71 -2.38 -19.24
CA ARG A 6 9.25 -2.39 -19.08
C ARG A 6 8.84 -2.89 -17.71
N GLU A 7 9.35 -4.03 -17.30
CA GLU A 7 9.04 -4.60 -15.99
C GLU A 7 9.42 -3.65 -14.85
N LEU A 8 10.60 -3.04 -14.94
CA LEU A 8 11.04 -2.04 -13.96
C LEU A 8 10.10 -0.82 -13.89
N GLN A 9 9.63 -0.32 -15.03
CA GLN A 9 8.68 0.79 -15.07
C GLN A 9 7.32 0.40 -14.49
N GLU A 10 6.80 -0.78 -14.83
CA GLU A 10 5.55 -1.30 -14.27
C GLU A 10 5.63 -1.48 -12.74
N MET A 11 6.76 -2.01 -12.25
CA MET A 11 7.00 -2.12 -10.80
C MET A 11 7.04 -0.75 -10.12
N GLN A 12 7.65 0.26 -10.75
CA GLN A 12 7.67 1.63 -10.24
C GLN A 12 6.27 2.25 -10.23
N ALA A 13 5.51 2.09 -11.32
CA ALA A 13 4.14 2.58 -11.43
C ALA A 13 3.23 1.93 -10.37
N LYS A 14 3.34 0.62 -10.15
CA LYS A 14 2.61 -0.11 -9.11
C LYS A 14 2.95 0.42 -7.71
N ARG A 15 4.25 0.64 -7.41
CA ARG A 15 4.70 1.24 -6.13
C ARG A 15 4.17 2.66 -5.94
N PHE A 16 4.12 3.46 -7.01
CA PHE A 16 3.53 4.79 -6.98
C PHE A 16 2.04 4.73 -6.69
N ALA A 17 1.27 3.90 -7.41
CA ALA A 17 -0.18 3.75 -7.22
C ALA A 17 -0.53 3.39 -5.77
N TYR A 18 0.20 2.45 -5.17
CA TYR A 18 0.02 2.08 -3.76
C TYR A 18 0.20 3.26 -2.80
N LYS A 19 1.25 4.08 -2.97
CA LYS A 19 1.51 5.24 -2.12
C LYS A 19 0.54 6.39 -2.40
N PHE A 20 0.10 6.53 -3.64
CA PHE A 20 -0.84 7.57 -4.06
C PHE A 20 -2.23 7.32 -3.48
N CYS A 21 -2.79 6.12 -3.69
CA CYS A 21 -4.14 5.79 -3.22
C CYS A 21 -4.21 5.61 -1.70
N ILE A 22 -3.15 5.08 -1.07
CA ILE A 22 -3.09 4.92 0.38
C ILE A 22 -1.78 5.55 0.89
N PRO A 23 -1.79 6.83 1.28
CA PRO A 23 -0.60 7.53 1.73
C PRO A 23 0.02 6.93 2.98
N THR A 24 1.35 6.76 2.98
CA THR A 24 2.10 6.15 4.09
C THR A 24 1.86 6.84 5.43
N PHE A 25 1.80 8.18 5.45
CA PHE A 25 1.60 8.93 6.68
C PHE A 25 0.20 8.73 7.27
N MET A 26 -0.84 8.62 6.43
CA MET A 26 -2.19 8.32 6.89
C MET A 26 -2.25 6.91 7.45
N LEU A 27 -1.75 5.93 6.69
CA LEU A 27 -1.73 4.53 7.10
C LEU A 27 -1.01 4.31 8.44
N ARG A 28 0.12 5.00 8.66
CA ARG A 28 0.84 4.99 9.94
C ARG A 28 0.02 5.54 11.11
N LYS A 29 -0.72 6.63 10.89
CA LYS A 29 -1.60 7.21 11.92
C LYS A 29 -2.72 6.24 12.30
N ILE A 30 -3.33 5.57 11.33
CA ILE A 30 -4.43 4.63 11.60
C ILE A 30 -3.90 3.40 12.37
N LYS A 31 -2.75 2.82 11.97
CA LYS A 31 -2.11 1.70 12.71
C LYS A 31 -1.74 2.05 14.15
N ALA A 32 -1.35 3.31 14.41
CA ALA A 32 -1.02 3.77 15.76
C ALA A 32 -2.23 3.84 16.69
N ILE A 33 -3.43 4.03 16.13
CA ILE A 33 -4.69 4.16 16.89
C ILE A 33 -5.38 2.80 17.04
N GLN A 34 -5.29 1.93 16.03
CA GLN A 34 -5.98 0.64 16.01
C GLN A 34 -5.01 -0.50 15.62
N PRO A 35 -4.33 -1.11 16.62
CA PRO A 35 -3.29 -2.09 16.34
C PRO A 35 -3.80 -3.50 16.00
N TYR A 36 -5.04 -3.87 16.36
CA TYR A 36 -5.52 -5.25 16.18
C TYR A 36 -7.02 -5.32 15.79
N ASN A 37 -7.28 -6.04 14.70
CA ASN A 37 -8.55 -6.50 14.11
C ASN A 37 -9.09 -5.69 12.90
N ASN A 38 -9.38 -6.41 11.81
CA ASN A 38 -10.11 -6.00 10.58
C ASN A 38 -9.69 -4.71 9.84
N PHE A 39 -8.49 -4.22 10.11
CA PHE A 39 -7.88 -3.02 9.53
C PHE A 39 -7.97 -2.89 8.00
N THR A 40 -7.85 -4.00 7.26
CA THR A 40 -7.81 -3.98 5.80
C THR A 40 -9.15 -3.58 5.17
N ASN A 41 -10.28 -4.05 5.70
CA ASN A 41 -11.61 -3.71 5.18
C ASN A 41 -11.92 -2.23 5.40
N GLU A 42 -11.54 -1.71 6.58
CA GLU A 42 -11.72 -0.30 6.90
C GLU A 42 -10.86 0.60 6.02
N ILE A 43 -9.61 0.21 5.74
CA ILE A 43 -8.75 0.93 4.79
C ILE A 43 -9.31 0.90 3.38
N ALA A 44 -9.75 -0.27 2.92
CA ALA A 44 -10.32 -0.44 1.60
C ALA A 44 -11.51 0.52 1.41
N SER A 45 -12.41 0.56 2.41
CA SER A 45 -13.54 1.50 2.44
C SER A 45 -13.09 2.97 2.53
N LEU A 46 -12.18 3.30 3.44
CA LEU A 46 -11.72 4.68 3.70
C LEU A 46 -11.05 5.31 2.48
N PHE A 47 -10.23 4.56 1.75
CA PHE A 47 -9.52 5.04 0.57
C PHE A 47 -10.25 4.70 -0.73
N ASN A 48 -11.44 4.10 -0.64
CA ASN A 48 -12.26 3.69 -1.78
C ASN A 48 -11.47 2.83 -2.80
N VAL A 49 -10.76 1.82 -2.29
CA VAL A 49 -9.99 0.86 -3.07
C VAL A 49 -10.47 -0.57 -2.80
N THR A 50 -10.05 -1.52 -3.63
CA THR A 50 -10.40 -2.92 -3.39
C THR A 50 -9.67 -3.50 -2.17
N TYR A 51 -10.24 -4.56 -1.60
CA TYR A 51 -9.64 -5.25 -0.47
C TYR A 51 -8.24 -5.79 -0.79
N GLU A 52 -8.04 -6.32 -2.00
CA GLU A 52 -6.76 -6.84 -2.46
C GLU A 52 -5.71 -5.72 -2.52
N PHE A 53 -6.10 -4.54 -3.04
CA PHE A 53 -5.22 -3.38 -3.11
C PHE A 53 -4.80 -2.89 -1.71
N ALA A 54 -5.74 -2.84 -0.76
CA ALA A 54 -5.46 -2.49 0.62
C ALA A 54 -4.56 -3.52 1.32
N THR A 55 -4.75 -4.81 1.03
CA THR A 55 -3.93 -5.92 1.56
C THR A 55 -2.49 -5.80 1.11
N GLU A 56 -2.27 -5.68 -0.20
CA GLU A 56 -0.96 -5.49 -0.82
C GLU A 56 -0.23 -4.26 -0.27
N ARG A 57 -0.98 -3.17 -0.07
CA ARG A 57 -0.45 -1.95 0.52
C ARG A 57 -0.02 -2.13 1.97
N SER A 58 -0.77 -2.89 2.76
CA SER A 58 -0.46 -3.16 4.16
C SER A 58 0.83 -3.99 4.28
N MET A 59 1.03 -4.96 3.39
CA MET A 59 2.26 -5.76 3.32
C MET A 59 3.47 -4.90 2.94
N THR A 60 3.34 -4.03 1.92
CA THR A 60 4.44 -3.15 1.47
C THR A 60 4.86 -2.12 2.53
N LEU A 61 3.99 -1.75 3.48
CA LEU A 61 4.36 -0.85 4.58
C LEU A 61 5.37 -1.49 5.55
N ASN A 62 5.25 -2.80 5.82
CA ASN A 62 6.08 -3.49 6.80
C ASN A 62 7.55 -3.64 6.34
N LEU A 63 7.80 -3.60 5.02
CA LEU A 63 9.16 -3.62 4.47
C LEU A 63 9.94 -2.33 4.78
N CYS A 64 9.27 -1.18 4.92
CA CYS A 64 9.95 0.10 5.19
C CYS A 64 10.35 0.32 6.65
N HIS A 65 10.07 -0.63 7.55
CA HIS A 65 10.48 -0.54 8.96
C HIS A 65 11.77 -1.33 9.28
N MET A 66 12.36 -1.98 8.27
CA MET A 66 13.57 -2.83 8.38
C MET A 66 14.75 -2.29 7.53
N SER A 67 14.73 -1.01 7.19
CA SER A 67 15.77 -0.30 6.44
C SER A 67 16.01 1.08 7.01
#